data_AF-X1C5U0-F1
#
_entry.id   AF-X1C5U0-F1
#
_cell.length_a   1.000
_cell.length_b   1.000
_cell.length_c   1.000
_cell.angle_alpha   90.00
_cell.angle_beta   90.00
_cell.angle_gamma   90.00
#
_symmetry.space_group_name_H-M   'P 1'
#
loop_
_entity.id
_entity.type
_entity.pdbx_description
1 polymer ?
#
loop_
_entity_poly.entity_id
_entity_poly.type
_entity_poly.pdbx_seq_one_letter_code
_entity_poly.pdbx_strand_id
1 'polypeptide(L)'
;IRQLLNHTSGIYMFWDNQEIWDDLKKDREKVWTPEEVLSYIKEPCFAPGESWRYSNTNYLLLAMIIMKATGSNLSTEFNKYFWEPLDINHAYLSIEEDIPFNQAHVFGDNFNNDGSNLDLTFLPRASHESITYGSAGLFMTAEDLAHWCNALFEGEVLHRESMDEMLQFVDIGFGSRKRGYGLGVELFLRRISSGERAIGHSGANIGTSVYMVHLPEHHFTVVVMINDFNHKCSQAITEDLIANILRELKVIGIIPYFDFFPLGFVIIGASLNLLRIILLRIRR
;
A
#
# COMPACT_ATOMS: atom_id res chain seq x y z
N ILE A 1 -2.88 -19.98 5.79
CA ILE A 1 -2.74 -18.63 6.39
C ILE A 1 -1.51 -17.90 5.85
N ARG A 2 -0.27 -18.34 6.12
CA ARG A 2 0.95 -17.67 5.62
C ARG A 2 0.93 -17.38 4.11
N GLN A 3 0.54 -18.36 3.30
CA GLN A 3 0.44 -18.20 1.84
C GLN A 3 -0.66 -17.21 1.39
N LEU A 4 -1.68 -16.98 2.22
CA LEU A 4 -2.68 -15.94 1.97
C LEU A 4 -2.04 -14.56 2.19
N LEU A 5 -1.38 -14.38 3.34
CA LEU A 5 -0.75 -13.13 3.77
C LEU A 5 0.31 -12.62 2.78
N ASN A 6 1.08 -13.52 2.17
CA ASN A 6 2.14 -13.16 1.20
C ASN A 6 1.78 -13.39 -0.27
N HIS A 7 0.52 -13.71 -0.58
CA HIS A 7 0.01 -13.95 -1.94
C HIS A 7 0.70 -15.08 -2.74
N THR A 8 1.11 -16.15 -2.06
CA THR A 8 1.61 -17.39 -2.69
C THR A 8 0.59 -18.52 -2.69
N SER A 9 -0.68 -18.24 -2.39
CA SER A 9 -1.76 -19.24 -2.32
C SER A 9 -2.20 -19.81 -3.67
N GLY A 10 -2.02 -19.05 -4.76
CA GLY A 10 -2.59 -19.37 -6.07
C GLY A 10 -4.08 -19.05 -6.22
N ILE A 11 -4.75 -18.54 -5.18
CA ILE A 11 -6.20 -18.28 -5.20
C ILE A 11 -6.54 -17.17 -6.20
N TYR A 12 -7.55 -17.45 -7.03
CA TYR A 12 -8.07 -16.55 -8.04
C TYR A 12 -8.50 -15.21 -7.44
N MET A 13 -8.12 -14.12 -8.11
CA MET A 13 -8.45 -12.76 -7.72
C MET A 13 -9.87 -12.42 -8.19
N PHE A 14 -10.80 -12.16 -7.27
CA PHE A 14 -12.22 -11.95 -7.63
C PHE A 14 -12.42 -10.79 -8.63
N TRP A 15 -11.58 -9.74 -8.58
CA TRP A 15 -11.63 -8.63 -9.54
C TRP A 15 -11.25 -9.03 -10.98
N ASP A 16 -10.66 -10.20 -11.20
CA ASP A 16 -10.40 -10.71 -12.55
C ASP A 16 -11.65 -11.33 -13.18
N ASN A 17 -12.73 -11.55 -12.43
CA ASN A 17 -14.00 -12.00 -12.97
C ASN A 17 -14.86 -10.80 -13.40
N GLN A 18 -15.13 -10.64 -14.70
CA GLN A 18 -15.95 -9.55 -15.22
C GLN A 18 -17.37 -9.51 -14.63
N GLU A 19 -17.94 -10.66 -14.27
CA GLU A 19 -19.30 -10.74 -13.71
C GLU A 19 -19.45 -9.94 -12.41
N ILE A 20 -18.39 -9.90 -11.57
CA ILE A 20 -18.45 -9.13 -10.32
C ILE A 20 -18.54 -7.62 -10.60
N TRP A 21 -17.89 -7.15 -11.67
CA TRP A 21 -17.95 -5.76 -12.08
C TRP A 21 -19.31 -5.39 -12.66
N ASP A 22 -19.89 -6.29 -13.44
CA ASP A 22 -21.19 -6.09 -14.07
C ASP A 22 -22.29 -6.03 -12.99
N ASP A 23 -22.24 -6.94 -12.01
CA ASP A 23 -23.18 -6.96 -10.88
C ASP A 23 -23.00 -5.76 -9.94
N LEU A 24 -21.75 -5.37 -9.63
CA LEU A 24 -21.44 -4.16 -8.87
C LEU A 24 -22.02 -2.90 -9.55
N LYS A 25 -21.87 -2.79 -10.88
CA LYS A 25 -22.36 -1.62 -11.63
C LYS A 25 -23.89 -1.59 -11.72
N LYS A 26 -24.52 -2.76 -11.71
CA LYS A 26 -25.98 -2.91 -11.74
C LYS A 26 -26.64 -2.48 -10.42
N ASP A 27 -26.00 -2.79 -9.29
CA ASP A 27 -26.49 -2.43 -7.97
C ASP A 27 -25.33 -1.97 -7.08
N ARG A 28 -25.13 -0.65 -7.01
CA ARG A 28 -24.04 -0.06 -6.24
C ARG A 28 -24.30 -0.03 -4.73
N GLU A 29 -25.54 -0.27 -4.31
CA GLU A 29 -26.00 -0.23 -2.91
C GLU A 29 -26.05 -1.60 -2.25
N LYS A 30 -26.09 -2.70 -3.02
CA LYS A 30 -26.08 -4.04 -2.45
C LYS A 30 -24.84 -4.24 -1.57
N VAL A 31 -25.04 -4.93 -0.45
CA VAL A 31 -23.97 -5.41 0.44
C VAL A 31 -23.77 -6.90 0.16
N TRP A 32 -22.59 -7.28 -0.31
CA TRP A 32 -22.24 -8.70 -0.53
C TRP A 32 -21.66 -9.30 0.73
N THR A 33 -22.09 -10.51 1.06
CA THR A 33 -21.40 -11.35 2.04
C THR A 33 -20.09 -11.88 1.47
N PRO A 34 -19.08 -12.18 2.31
CA PRO A 34 -17.85 -12.82 1.85
C PRO A 34 -18.10 -14.09 1.02
N GLU A 35 -19.08 -14.92 1.40
CA GLU A 35 -19.47 -16.12 0.66
C GLU A 35 -20.02 -15.82 -0.73
N GLU A 36 -20.82 -14.76 -0.89
CA GLU A 36 -21.27 -14.32 -2.21
C GLU A 36 -20.09 -13.85 -3.06
N VAL A 37 -19.13 -13.11 -2.50
CA VAL A 37 -17.92 -12.69 -3.23
C VAL A 37 -17.11 -13.91 -3.67
N LEU A 38 -16.98 -14.92 -2.80
CA LEU A 38 -16.28 -16.16 -3.11
C LEU A 38 -16.96 -16.96 -4.24
N SER A 39 -18.25 -16.76 -4.52
CA SER A 39 -18.91 -17.43 -5.64
C SER A 39 -18.39 -16.97 -7.02
N TYR A 40 -17.71 -15.82 -7.10
CA TYR A 40 -17.13 -15.30 -8.35
C TYR A 40 -15.71 -15.82 -8.64
N ILE A 41 -15.08 -16.55 -7.71
CA ILE A 41 -13.71 -17.05 -7.93
C ILE A 41 -13.72 -18.24 -8.89
N LYS A 42 -12.60 -18.42 -9.60
CA LYS A 42 -12.39 -19.55 -10.52
C LYS A 42 -11.29 -20.47 -10.00
N GLU A 43 -10.89 -21.42 -10.83
CA GLU A 43 -9.77 -22.33 -10.54
C GLU A 43 -8.50 -21.57 -10.11
N PRO A 44 -7.70 -22.14 -9.20
CA PRO A 44 -6.42 -21.55 -8.79
C PRO A 44 -5.50 -21.27 -9.98
N CYS A 45 -4.78 -20.15 -9.92
CA CYS A 45 -3.83 -19.75 -10.95
C CYS A 45 -2.57 -20.62 -10.98
N PHE A 46 -2.23 -21.27 -9.86
CA PHE A 46 -1.08 -22.16 -9.67
C PHE A 46 -1.26 -22.93 -8.36
N ALA A 47 -0.47 -23.98 -8.12
CA ALA A 47 -0.55 -24.72 -6.87
C ALA A 47 0.06 -23.92 -5.70
N PRO A 48 -0.45 -24.08 -4.46
CA PRO A 48 0.00 -23.28 -3.33
C PRO A 48 1.52 -23.33 -3.11
N GLY A 49 2.16 -22.16 -3.10
CA GLY A 49 3.60 -21.97 -2.88
C GLY A 49 4.47 -22.04 -4.14
N GLU A 50 3.91 -22.39 -5.31
CA GLU A 50 4.71 -22.54 -6.55
C GLU A 50 5.01 -21.21 -7.25
N SER A 51 4.25 -20.15 -6.97
CA SER A 51 4.40 -18.84 -7.60
C SER A 51 3.84 -17.73 -6.72
N TRP A 52 3.79 -16.52 -7.25
CA TRP A 52 3.27 -15.34 -6.60
C TRP A 52 2.28 -14.60 -7.51
N ARG A 53 1.11 -14.24 -6.97
CA ARG A 53 0.14 -13.36 -7.62
C ARG A 53 -0.71 -12.66 -6.58
N TYR A 54 -0.65 -11.33 -6.59
CA TYR A 54 -1.49 -10.49 -5.74
C TYR A 54 -2.97 -10.84 -5.91
N SER A 55 -3.66 -11.03 -4.79
CA SER A 55 -5.07 -11.45 -4.77
C SER A 55 -5.73 -10.92 -3.50
N ASN A 56 -6.69 -10.00 -3.66
CA ASN A 56 -7.54 -9.51 -2.58
C ASN A 56 -8.40 -10.62 -1.98
N THR A 57 -8.71 -11.67 -2.75
CA THR A 57 -9.41 -12.86 -2.25
C THR A 57 -8.68 -13.48 -1.06
N ASN A 58 -7.34 -13.41 -1.03
CA ASN A 58 -6.56 -13.89 0.12
C ASN A 58 -6.89 -13.12 1.40
N TYR A 59 -7.06 -11.81 1.30
CA TYR A 59 -7.32 -10.93 2.45
C TYR A 59 -8.78 -10.97 2.89
N LEU A 60 -9.72 -11.18 1.96
CA LEU A 60 -11.10 -11.54 2.28
C LEU A 60 -11.15 -12.84 3.12
N LEU A 61 -10.42 -13.87 2.70
CA LEU A 61 -10.34 -15.13 3.44
C LEU A 61 -9.67 -14.96 4.82
N LEU A 62 -8.65 -14.09 4.93
CA LEU A 62 -8.04 -13.76 6.21
C LEU A 62 -9.03 -13.07 7.16
N ALA A 63 -9.87 -12.16 6.66
CA ALA A 63 -10.94 -11.56 7.44
C ALA A 63 -11.92 -12.60 7.96
N MET A 64 -12.36 -13.52 7.10
CA MET A 64 -13.23 -14.64 7.51
C MET A 64 -12.58 -15.53 8.57
N ILE A 65 -11.28 -15.78 8.48
CA ILE A 65 -10.53 -16.55 9.48
C ILE A 65 -10.49 -15.82 10.82
N ILE A 66 -10.22 -14.50 10.84
CA ILE A 66 -10.23 -13.68 12.05
C ILE A 66 -11.61 -13.76 12.70
N MET A 67 -12.67 -13.43 11.96
CA MET A 67 -14.04 -13.44 12.47
C MET A 67 -14.44 -14.82 13.01
N LYS A 68 -14.03 -15.90 12.33
CA LYS A 68 -14.32 -17.26 12.78
C LYS A 68 -13.57 -17.63 14.06
N ALA A 69 -12.32 -17.18 14.19
CA ALA A 69 -11.47 -17.50 15.34
C ALA A 69 -11.86 -16.72 16.59
N THR A 70 -12.33 -15.47 16.43
CA THR A 70 -12.62 -14.56 17.54
C THR A 70 -14.10 -14.53 17.91
N GLY A 71 -14.99 -14.81 16.94
CA GLY A 71 -16.44 -14.61 17.09
C GLY A 71 -16.87 -13.15 17.04
N SER A 72 -15.97 -12.25 16.61
CA SER A 72 -16.18 -10.80 16.53
C SER A 72 -15.88 -10.27 15.12
N ASN A 73 -16.37 -9.09 14.80
CA ASN A 73 -16.12 -8.44 13.51
C ASN A 73 -14.71 -7.80 13.46
N LEU A 74 -14.27 -7.37 12.27
CA LEU A 74 -12.90 -6.85 12.12
C LEU A 74 -12.68 -5.53 12.85
N SER A 75 -13.63 -4.59 12.83
CA SER A 75 -13.52 -3.30 13.51
C SER A 75 -13.34 -3.46 15.01
N THR A 76 -14.07 -4.39 15.64
CA THR A 76 -13.91 -4.70 17.07
C THR A 76 -12.50 -5.22 17.37
N GLU A 77 -12.00 -6.15 16.56
CA GLU A 77 -10.67 -6.73 16.78
C GLU A 77 -9.55 -5.72 16.50
N PHE A 78 -9.68 -4.90 15.46
CA PHE A 78 -8.72 -3.84 15.17
C PHE A 78 -8.72 -2.78 16.28
N ASN A 79 -9.89 -2.37 16.76
CA ASN A 79 -9.97 -1.40 17.85
C ASN A 79 -9.30 -1.95 19.12
N LYS A 80 -9.64 -3.17 19.51
CA LYS A 80 -9.12 -3.81 20.72
C LYS A 80 -7.61 -4.03 20.71
N TYR A 81 -7.05 -4.48 19.60
CA TYR A 81 -5.62 -4.86 19.54
C TYR A 81 -4.71 -3.75 19.02
N PHE A 82 -5.24 -2.80 18.25
CA PHE A 82 -4.42 -1.82 17.55
C PHE A 82 -4.84 -0.39 17.84
N TRP A 83 -6.11 -0.01 17.65
CA TRP A 83 -6.49 1.40 17.73
C TRP A 83 -6.49 1.94 19.16
N GLU A 84 -7.18 1.26 20.09
CA GLU A 84 -7.25 1.67 21.49
C GLU A 84 -5.89 1.63 22.20
N PRO A 85 -5.04 0.60 22.04
CA PRO A 85 -3.71 0.58 22.67
C PRO A 85 -2.74 1.64 22.14
N LEU A 86 -2.92 2.11 20.90
CA LEU A 86 -2.05 3.09 20.24
C LEU A 86 -2.65 4.51 20.23
N ASP A 87 -3.79 4.73 20.88
CA ASP A 87 -4.51 6.02 20.87
C ASP A 87 -4.82 6.53 19.43
N ILE A 88 -5.11 5.59 18.52
CA ILE A 88 -5.54 5.90 17.15
C ILE A 88 -7.05 6.13 17.18
N ASN A 89 -7.46 7.37 16.91
CA ASN A 89 -8.85 7.81 17.13
C ASN A 89 -9.63 8.07 15.84
N HIS A 90 -8.98 8.09 14.67
CA HIS A 90 -9.65 8.31 13.39
C HIS A 90 -9.36 7.17 12.42
N ALA A 91 -9.85 5.98 12.77
CA ALA A 91 -9.78 4.77 11.95
C ALA A 91 -11.17 4.11 11.92
N TYR A 92 -11.70 3.90 10.71
CA TYR A 92 -13.06 3.39 10.51
C TYR A 92 -13.07 2.35 9.40
N LEU A 93 -13.54 1.15 9.69
CA LEU A 93 -13.72 0.11 8.68
C LEU A 93 -15.11 0.25 8.04
N SER A 94 -15.12 0.60 6.76
CA SER A 94 -16.38 0.71 6.00
C SER A 94 -17.16 -0.60 6.02
N ILE A 95 -18.49 -0.50 5.84
CA ILE A 95 -19.50 -1.55 6.09
C ILE A 95 -19.78 -1.84 7.56
N GLU A 96 -18.78 -1.75 8.44
CA GLU A 96 -18.97 -2.03 9.88
C GLU A 96 -19.20 -0.79 10.72
N GLU A 97 -18.68 0.36 10.27
CA GLU A 97 -18.68 1.62 11.01
C GLU A 97 -19.15 2.79 10.15
N ASP A 98 -19.75 3.78 10.80
CA ASP A 98 -20.13 5.03 10.15
C ASP A 98 -18.90 5.90 9.91
N ILE A 99 -18.69 6.32 8.66
CA ILE A 99 -17.59 7.21 8.30
C ILE A 99 -18.00 8.66 8.62
N PRO A 100 -17.14 9.45 9.28
CA PRO A 100 -17.43 10.86 9.56
C PRO A 100 -17.76 11.68 8.30
N PHE A 101 -18.77 12.55 8.41
CA PHE A 101 -19.22 13.37 7.29
C PHE A 101 -18.17 14.38 6.79
N ASN A 102 -17.23 14.76 7.66
CA ASN A 102 -16.12 15.66 7.34
C ASN A 102 -14.92 14.95 6.67
N GLN A 103 -15.13 13.78 6.07
CA GLN A 103 -14.12 13.12 5.23
C GLN A 103 -13.69 14.00 4.06
N ALA A 104 -12.46 13.83 3.59
CA ALA A 104 -12.00 14.48 2.37
C ALA A 104 -12.87 14.06 1.18
N HIS A 105 -13.16 15.01 0.28
CA HIS A 105 -13.83 14.66 -0.96
C HIS A 105 -12.90 13.81 -1.83
N VAL A 106 -13.41 12.78 -2.49
CA VAL A 106 -12.63 11.87 -3.34
C VAL A 106 -13.11 11.96 -4.79
N PHE A 107 -12.16 11.98 -5.72
CA PHE A 107 -12.44 12.21 -7.14
C PHE A 107 -11.99 11.05 -8.02
N GLY A 108 -12.79 10.70 -9.03
CA GLY A 108 -12.41 9.69 -10.01
C GLY A 108 -13.51 9.33 -11.00
N ASP A 109 -13.32 8.25 -11.75
CA ASP A 109 -14.20 7.81 -12.84
C ASP A 109 -15.26 6.78 -12.42
N ASN A 110 -15.32 6.43 -11.12
CA ASN A 110 -16.21 5.42 -10.57
C ASN A 110 -16.15 4.04 -11.28
N PHE A 111 -14.96 3.67 -11.78
CA PHE A 111 -14.70 2.48 -12.60
C PHE A 111 -15.47 2.44 -13.94
N ASN A 112 -15.91 3.59 -14.43
CA ASN A 112 -16.51 3.69 -15.77
C ASN A 112 -15.44 3.62 -16.86
N ASN A 113 -14.17 3.92 -16.55
CA ASN A 113 -13.06 3.95 -17.51
C ASN A 113 -13.35 4.86 -18.72
N ASP A 114 -14.09 5.93 -18.48
CA ASP A 114 -14.53 6.93 -19.48
C ASP A 114 -13.71 8.23 -19.40
N GLY A 115 -12.73 8.29 -18.49
CA GLY A 115 -11.90 9.47 -18.25
C GLY A 115 -12.61 10.57 -17.46
N SER A 116 -13.80 10.30 -16.91
CA SER A 116 -14.48 11.24 -16.03
C SER A 116 -13.72 11.44 -14.72
N ASN A 117 -13.86 12.64 -14.15
CA ASN A 117 -13.33 12.96 -12.83
C ASN A 117 -14.44 13.60 -12.00
N LEU A 118 -15.25 12.74 -11.39
CA LEU A 118 -16.45 13.11 -10.65
C LEU A 118 -16.14 13.12 -9.15
N ASP A 119 -16.89 13.92 -8.39
CA ASP A 119 -16.92 13.80 -6.95
C ASP A 119 -17.67 12.51 -6.58
N LEU A 120 -16.96 11.54 -6.00
CA LEU A 120 -17.45 10.22 -5.64
C LEU A 120 -17.80 10.09 -4.16
N THR A 121 -17.59 11.17 -3.38
CA THR A 121 -17.53 11.15 -1.91
C THR A 121 -18.77 10.55 -1.26
N PHE A 122 -19.94 10.87 -1.81
CA PHE A 122 -21.24 10.45 -1.27
C PHE A 122 -22.04 9.60 -2.26
N LEU A 123 -21.38 9.08 -3.31
CA LEU A 123 -22.03 8.12 -4.18
C LEU A 123 -22.19 6.76 -3.48
N PRO A 124 -23.26 6.01 -3.77
CA PRO A 124 -23.40 4.66 -3.27
C PRO A 124 -22.20 3.77 -3.62
N ARG A 125 -21.58 3.18 -2.59
CA ARG A 125 -20.36 2.38 -2.71
C ARG A 125 -20.34 1.13 -1.82
N ALA A 126 -21.47 0.80 -1.18
CA ALA A 126 -21.61 -0.36 -0.31
C ALA A 126 -21.25 -1.67 -1.05
N SER A 127 -21.57 -1.76 -2.33
CA SER A 127 -21.15 -2.84 -3.22
C SER A 127 -19.65 -3.06 -3.23
N HIS A 128 -18.91 -2.02 -3.61
CA HIS A 128 -17.47 -2.05 -3.68
C HIS A 128 -16.81 -2.27 -2.30
N GLU A 129 -17.29 -1.57 -1.28
CA GLU A 129 -16.76 -1.67 0.09
C GLU A 129 -16.95 -3.09 0.66
N SER A 130 -18.11 -3.71 0.46
CA SER A 130 -18.37 -5.09 0.91
C SER A 130 -17.59 -6.13 0.11
N ILE A 131 -17.45 -5.96 -1.21
CA ILE A 131 -16.62 -6.86 -2.04
C ILE A 131 -15.14 -6.85 -1.60
N THR A 132 -14.65 -5.68 -1.17
CA THR A 132 -13.24 -5.51 -0.76
C THR A 132 -12.98 -5.78 0.71
N TYR A 133 -13.98 -6.22 1.48
CA TYR A 133 -13.88 -6.46 2.91
C TYR A 133 -12.64 -7.30 3.27
N GLY A 134 -11.87 -6.82 4.27
CA GLY A 134 -10.59 -7.40 4.69
C GLY A 134 -9.38 -7.06 3.82
N SER A 135 -9.58 -6.72 2.54
CA SER A 135 -8.52 -6.34 1.60
C SER A 135 -8.39 -4.82 1.38
N ALA A 136 -9.43 -4.07 1.73
CA ALA A 136 -9.49 -2.61 1.75
C ALA A 136 -10.64 -2.16 2.69
N GLY A 137 -11.08 -0.91 2.56
CA GLY A 137 -12.23 -0.37 3.29
C GLY A 137 -11.89 0.40 4.57
N LEU A 138 -10.62 0.49 4.94
CA LEU A 138 -10.18 1.31 6.06
C LEU A 138 -10.10 2.79 5.67
N PHE A 139 -10.85 3.63 6.37
CA PHE A 139 -10.77 5.08 6.32
C PHE A 139 -9.96 5.55 7.52
N MET A 140 -8.88 6.28 7.26
CA MET A 140 -7.97 6.74 8.30
C MET A 140 -7.36 8.09 7.93
N THR A 141 -6.99 8.90 8.93
CA THR A 141 -6.19 10.11 8.68
C THR A 141 -4.75 9.75 8.32
N ALA A 142 -4.05 10.65 7.62
CA ALA A 142 -2.64 10.46 7.32
C ALA A 142 -1.76 10.42 8.58
N GLU A 143 -2.16 11.16 9.62
CA GLU A 143 -1.49 11.19 10.92
C GLU A 143 -1.61 9.85 11.65
N ASP A 144 -2.84 9.34 11.80
CA ASP A 144 -3.08 8.04 12.44
C ASP A 144 -2.42 6.90 11.66
N LEU A 145 -2.42 6.94 10.31
CA LEU A 145 -1.73 5.93 9.51
C LEU A 145 -0.21 6.00 9.68
N ALA A 146 0.36 7.21 9.81
CA ALA A 146 1.78 7.37 10.09
C ALA A 146 2.13 6.83 11.48
N HIS A 147 1.28 7.09 12.47
CA HIS A 147 1.42 6.57 13.83
C HIS A 147 1.37 5.03 13.85
N TRP A 148 0.33 4.43 13.26
CA TRP A 148 0.20 2.98 13.10
C TRP A 148 1.44 2.35 12.46
N CYS A 149 1.87 2.90 11.34
CA CYS A 149 3.01 2.38 10.59
C CYS A 149 4.30 2.44 11.41
N ASN A 150 4.54 3.56 12.10
CA ASN A 150 5.69 3.71 12.98
C ASN A 150 5.64 2.70 14.12
N ALA A 151 4.53 2.62 14.85
CA ALA A 151 4.35 1.69 15.97
C ALA A 151 4.53 0.23 15.53
N LEU A 152 4.01 -0.14 14.36
CA LEU A 152 4.20 -1.47 13.79
C LEU A 152 5.68 -1.77 13.56
N PHE A 153 6.38 -0.96 12.77
CA PHE A 153 7.75 -1.28 12.34
C PHE A 153 8.82 -1.03 13.41
N GLU A 154 8.57 -0.17 14.39
CA GLU A 154 9.44 0.02 15.57
C GLU A 154 9.21 -1.05 16.67
N GLY A 155 8.30 -2.01 16.43
CA GLY A 155 8.15 -3.21 17.26
C GLY A 155 7.21 -3.04 18.47
N GLU A 156 6.32 -2.05 18.45
CA GLU A 156 5.32 -1.83 19.50
C GLU A 156 4.10 -2.76 19.34
N VAL A 157 3.82 -3.22 18.11
CA VAL A 157 2.63 -4.03 17.78
C VAL A 157 2.91 -5.52 17.79
N LEU A 158 4.07 -5.95 17.26
CA LEU A 158 4.41 -7.35 17.09
C LEU A 158 5.65 -7.71 17.91
N HIS A 159 5.63 -8.90 18.51
CA HIS A 159 6.87 -9.49 19.03
C HIS A 159 7.88 -9.69 17.90
N ARG A 160 9.17 -9.70 18.27
CA ARG A 160 10.28 -9.77 17.33
C ARG A 160 10.18 -10.95 16.37
N GLU A 161 9.79 -12.12 16.86
CA GLU A 161 9.64 -13.34 16.05
C GLU A 161 8.55 -13.17 14.98
N SER A 162 7.42 -12.55 15.34
CA SER A 162 6.34 -12.25 14.40
C SER A 162 6.75 -11.20 13.37
N MET A 163 7.52 -10.19 13.78
CA MET A 163 8.07 -9.18 12.87
C MET A 163 9.07 -9.81 11.88
N ASP A 164 9.94 -10.69 12.36
CA ASP A 164 10.90 -11.40 11.51
C ASP A 164 10.17 -12.26 10.46
N GLU A 165 9.07 -12.91 10.83
CA GLU A 165 8.20 -13.62 9.89
C GLU A 165 7.48 -12.67 8.91
N MET A 166 6.97 -11.54 9.39
CA MET A 166 6.27 -10.54 8.57
C MET A 166 7.16 -9.97 7.47
N LEU A 167 8.44 -9.78 7.80
CA LEU A 167 9.46 -9.22 6.91
C LEU A 167 10.26 -10.29 6.14
N GLN A 168 9.82 -11.56 6.17
CA GLN A 168 10.35 -12.59 5.29
C GLN A 168 9.73 -12.45 3.88
N PHE A 169 10.39 -11.67 3.04
CA PHE A 169 9.91 -11.39 1.68
C PHE A 169 10.06 -12.59 0.74
N VAL A 170 9.00 -12.89 -0.02
CA VAL A 170 9.06 -13.81 -1.16
C VAL A 170 9.42 -13.05 -2.45
N ASP A 171 10.00 -13.78 -3.40
CA ASP A 171 10.22 -13.27 -4.76
C ASP A 171 8.88 -13.12 -5.48
N ILE A 172 8.73 -12.01 -6.20
CA ILE A 172 7.52 -11.62 -6.92
C ILE A 172 7.78 -11.45 -8.43
N GLY A 173 8.93 -11.92 -8.90
CA GLY A 173 9.27 -11.99 -10.32
C GLY A 173 9.87 -10.70 -10.90
N PHE A 174 10.53 -10.87 -12.05
CA PHE A 174 11.17 -9.78 -12.78
C PHE A 174 10.16 -8.77 -13.33
N GLY A 175 10.53 -7.48 -13.30
CA GLY A 175 9.69 -6.39 -13.81
C GLY A 175 8.61 -5.91 -12.84
N SER A 176 8.52 -6.48 -11.64
CA SER A 176 7.62 -6.01 -10.60
C SER A 176 7.94 -4.56 -10.19
N ARG A 177 6.89 -3.81 -9.79
CA ARG A 177 7.01 -2.46 -9.23
C ARG A 177 7.51 -2.46 -7.77
N LYS A 178 7.83 -3.64 -7.24
CA LYS A 178 8.30 -3.90 -5.87
C LYS A 178 9.45 -4.90 -5.95
N ARG A 179 10.24 -5.03 -4.89
CA ARG A 179 11.37 -5.98 -4.81
C ARG A 179 11.00 -7.31 -4.16
N GLY A 180 9.89 -7.36 -3.42
CA GLY A 180 9.43 -8.55 -2.72
C GLY A 180 8.16 -8.25 -1.93
N TYR A 181 7.54 -9.30 -1.39
CA TYR A 181 6.31 -9.19 -0.60
C TYR A 181 6.37 -10.10 0.63
N GLY A 182 6.11 -9.56 1.81
CA GLY A 182 6.10 -10.24 3.10
C GLY A 182 4.67 -10.61 3.51
N LEU A 183 4.39 -10.67 4.81
CA LEU A 183 3.01 -10.86 5.30
C LEU A 183 2.29 -9.52 5.33
N GLY A 184 1.73 -9.10 4.20
CA GLY A 184 1.05 -7.80 4.07
C GLY A 184 1.98 -6.59 3.97
N VAL A 185 3.26 -6.82 3.69
CA VAL A 185 4.28 -5.77 3.58
C VAL A 185 4.96 -5.84 2.23
N GLU A 186 5.06 -4.71 1.57
CA GLU A 186 5.85 -4.53 0.36
C GLU A 186 7.29 -4.19 0.72
N LEU A 187 8.24 -4.80 0.01
CA LEU A 187 9.59 -4.25 -0.09
C LEU A 187 9.65 -3.35 -1.32
N PHE A 188 9.70 -2.04 -1.12
CA PHE A 188 9.66 -1.07 -2.21
C PHE A 188 10.91 -1.12 -3.09
N LEU A 189 10.78 -0.62 -4.32
CA LEU A 189 11.94 -0.35 -5.17
C LEU A 189 12.81 0.74 -4.53
N ARG A 190 14.14 0.57 -4.59
CA ARG A 190 15.10 1.53 -4.02
C ARG A 190 14.94 2.97 -4.52
N ARG A 191 14.35 3.16 -5.70
CA ARG A 191 14.08 4.51 -6.24
C ARG A 191 13.09 5.29 -5.39
N ILE A 192 12.16 4.61 -4.71
CA ILE A 192 11.16 5.23 -3.83
C ILE A 192 11.86 5.93 -2.64
N SER A 193 13.00 5.38 -2.22
CA SER A 193 13.68 5.71 -0.97
C SER A 193 15.11 6.20 -1.18
N SER A 194 15.41 6.82 -2.32
CA SER A 194 16.75 7.35 -2.63
C SER A 194 17.91 6.35 -2.47
N GLY A 195 17.67 5.06 -2.71
CA GLY A 195 18.67 3.99 -2.59
C GLY A 195 18.54 3.13 -1.34
N GLU A 196 17.85 3.63 -0.33
CA GLU A 196 17.69 2.99 0.99
C GLU A 196 16.70 1.83 0.95
N ARG A 197 16.69 1.00 1.99
CA ARG A 197 15.66 -0.02 2.16
C ARG A 197 14.38 0.68 2.65
N ALA A 198 13.26 0.34 2.02
CA ALA A 198 11.95 0.88 2.35
C ALA A 198 10.92 -0.23 2.33
N ILE A 199 10.12 -0.27 3.40
CA ILE A 199 9.06 -1.25 3.63
C ILE A 199 7.74 -0.53 3.90
N GLY A 200 6.61 -1.21 3.71
CA GLY A 200 5.29 -0.63 3.98
C GLY A 200 4.27 -1.14 2.99
N HIS A 201 3.35 -0.30 2.52
CA HIS A 201 2.35 -0.72 1.53
C HIS A 201 1.86 0.45 0.67
N SER A 202 1.49 0.17 -0.57
CA SER A 202 0.86 1.13 -1.47
C SER A 202 -0.60 0.73 -1.71
N GLY A 203 -1.50 1.69 -1.50
CA GLY A 203 -2.93 1.52 -1.65
C GLY A 203 -3.46 2.30 -2.84
N ALA A 204 -4.44 1.72 -3.54
CA ALA A 204 -5.26 2.44 -4.49
C ALA A 204 -6.68 1.92 -4.39
N ASN A 205 -7.63 2.83 -4.24
CA ASN A 205 -9.05 2.52 -4.17
C ASN A 205 -9.85 3.66 -4.80
N ILE A 206 -11.19 3.57 -4.84
CA ILE A 206 -12.07 4.59 -5.42
C ILE A 206 -11.63 5.98 -4.98
N GLY A 207 -11.22 6.78 -5.96
CA GLY A 207 -10.80 8.18 -5.78
C GLY A 207 -9.69 8.41 -4.76
N THR A 208 -8.86 7.41 -4.47
CA THR A 208 -7.78 7.53 -3.49
C THR A 208 -6.52 6.76 -3.90
N SER A 209 -5.37 7.31 -3.54
CA SER A 209 -4.10 6.58 -3.54
C SER A 209 -3.29 6.90 -2.30
N VAL A 210 -2.61 5.89 -1.77
CA VAL A 210 -1.86 5.98 -0.51
C VAL A 210 -0.48 5.35 -0.69
N TYR A 211 0.52 5.99 -0.13
CA TYR A 211 1.82 5.39 0.16
C TYR A 211 2.06 5.48 1.65
N MET A 212 2.36 4.35 2.27
CA MET A 212 2.83 4.25 3.64
C MET A 212 4.21 3.60 3.58
N VAL A 213 5.25 4.36 3.85
CA VAL A 213 6.64 3.94 3.66
C VAL A 213 7.43 4.17 4.93
N HIS A 214 8.08 3.13 5.42
CA HIS A 214 8.98 3.17 6.57
C HIS A 214 10.40 2.84 6.14
N LEU A 215 11.37 3.62 6.64
CA LEU A 215 12.80 3.43 6.42
C LEU A 215 13.45 2.96 7.73
N PRO A 216 13.58 1.64 7.94
CA PRO A 216 13.94 1.08 9.24
C PRO A 216 15.38 1.40 9.67
N GLU A 217 16.30 1.61 8.73
CA GLU A 217 17.66 2.05 9.05
C GLU A 217 17.73 3.50 9.55
N HIS A 218 16.66 4.28 9.34
CA HIS A 218 16.58 5.71 9.67
C HIS A 218 15.45 6.04 10.64
N HIS A 219 14.69 5.03 11.08
CA HIS A 219 13.60 5.14 12.08
C HIS A 219 12.59 6.24 11.77
N PHE A 220 12.14 6.32 10.51
CA PHE A 220 11.07 7.25 10.14
C PHE A 220 10.08 6.66 9.14
N THR A 221 8.87 7.18 9.22
CA THR A 221 7.75 6.85 8.36
C THR A 221 7.31 8.08 7.57
N VAL A 222 6.97 7.88 6.30
CA VAL A 222 6.30 8.85 5.44
C VAL A 222 4.98 8.25 4.97
N VAL A 223 3.89 8.98 5.22
CA VAL A 223 2.56 8.67 4.68
C VAL A 223 2.12 9.79 3.76
N VAL A 224 1.67 9.42 2.56
CA VAL A 224 1.09 10.33 1.57
C VAL A 224 -0.24 9.74 1.13
N MET A 225 -1.31 10.52 1.31
CA MET A 225 -2.65 10.19 0.82
C MET A 225 -3.09 11.25 -0.20
N ILE A 226 -3.61 10.81 -1.33
CA ILE A 226 -4.15 11.66 -2.39
C ILE A 226 -5.58 11.23 -2.66
N ASN A 227 -6.50 12.18 -2.70
CA ASN A 227 -7.93 12.00 -2.94
C ASN A 227 -8.29 12.04 -4.44
N ASP A 228 -7.43 11.44 -5.25
CA ASP A 228 -7.60 11.25 -6.69
C ASP A 228 -7.02 9.89 -7.10
N PHE A 229 -7.77 9.12 -7.88
CA PHE A 229 -7.41 7.74 -8.23
C PHE A 229 -6.29 7.69 -9.26
N ASN A 230 -5.29 6.83 -9.00
CA ASN A 230 -4.18 6.54 -9.92
C ASN A 230 -3.37 7.78 -10.36
N HIS A 231 -3.43 8.87 -9.59
CA HIS A 231 -2.64 10.06 -9.85
C HIS A 231 -1.17 9.79 -9.50
N LYS A 232 -0.25 9.98 -10.45
CA LYS A 232 1.20 9.74 -10.27
C LYS A 232 1.84 10.61 -9.17
N CYS A 233 1.11 11.58 -8.63
CA CYS A 233 1.61 12.50 -7.61
C CYS A 233 1.88 11.83 -6.27
N SER A 234 1.12 10.81 -5.86
CA SER A 234 1.32 10.17 -4.54
C SER A 234 2.72 9.57 -4.44
N GLN A 235 3.16 8.85 -5.48
CA GLN A 235 4.52 8.31 -5.55
C GLN A 235 5.58 9.43 -5.61
N ALA A 236 5.40 10.44 -6.46
CA ALA A 236 6.37 11.52 -6.62
C ALA A 236 6.54 12.34 -5.33
N ILE A 237 5.45 12.70 -4.67
CA ILE A 237 5.47 13.40 -3.37
C ILE A 237 6.16 12.53 -2.32
N THR A 238 5.89 11.23 -2.30
CA THR A 238 6.56 10.29 -1.37
C THR A 238 8.07 10.25 -1.60
N GLU A 239 8.50 10.12 -2.86
CA GLU A 239 9.91 10.13 -3.26
C GLU A 239 10.61 11.43 -2.82
N ASP A 240 9.99 12.58 -3.08
CA ASP A 240 10.54 13.90 -2.75
C ASP A 240 10.62 14.14 -1.24
N LEU A 241 9.58 13.77 -0.48
CA LEU A 241 9.57 13.89 0.98
C LEU A 241 10.67 13.02 1.61
N ILE A 242 10.78 11.76 1.20
CA ILE A 242 11.83 10.87 1.70
C ILE A 242 13.22 11.43 1.36
N ALA A 243 13.43 11.90 0.12
CA ALA A 243 14.70 12.51 -0.27
C ALA A 243 15.03 13.74 0.59
N ASN A 244 14.05 14.60 0.89
CA ASN A 244 14.27 15.78 1.73
C ASN A 244 14.62 15.39 3.17
N ILE A 245 13.89 14.45 3.78
CA ILE A 245 14.19 13.95 5.13
C ILE A 245 15.61 13.36 5.18
N LEU A 246 15.99 12.52 4.21
CA LEU A 246 17.33 11.94 4.17
C LEU A 246 18.44 12.99 3.98
N ARG A 247 18.17 14.11 3.31
CA ARG A 247 19.11 15.25 3.25
C ARG A 247 19.25 15.93 4.60
N GLU A 248 18.14 16.15 5.30
CA GLU A 248 18.13 16.75 6.65
C GLU A 248 18.87 15.87 7.66
N LEU A 249 18.69 14.55 7.58
CA LEU A 249 19.42 13.55 8.36
C LEU A 249 20.88 13.38 7.90
N LYS A 250 21.32 14.07 6.85
CA LYS A 250 22.66 13.99 6.24
C LYS A 250 23.05 12.58 5.77
N VAL A 251 22.06 11.75 5.46
CA VAL A 251 22.24 10.41 4.89
C VAL A 251 22.63 10.53 3.41
N ILE A 252 21.98 11.44 2.69
CA ILE A 252 22.35 11.81 1.33
C ILE A 252 22.92 13.23 1.31
N GLY A 253 24.06 13.41 0.65
CA GLY A 253 24.68 14.72 0.54
C GLY A 253 23.82 15.70 -0.27
N ILE A 254 23.87 16.98 0.10
CA ILE A 254 23.45 18.07 -0.79
C ILE A 254 24.45 18.08 -1.93
N ILE A 255 24.06 17.65 -3.13
CA ILE A 255 24.72 18.20 -4.32
C ILE A 255 24.13 19.60 -4.46
N PRO A 256 24.90 20.68 -4.24
CA PRO A 256 24.34 22.01 -4.33
C PRO A 256 23.91 22.26 -5.77
N TYR A 257 22.77 22.94 -5.90
CA TYR A 257 22.34 23.57 -7.14
C TYR A 257 23.47 24.52 -7.60
N PHE A 258 24.22 24.14 -8.64
CA PHE A 258 25.22 25.02 -9.23
C PHE A 258 24.56 25.82 -10.35
N ASP A 259 24.08 27.02 -10.05
CA ASP A 259 23.93 28.08 -11.04
C ASP A 259 25.34 28.57 -11.40
N PHE A 260 26.05 27.85 -12.27
CA PHE A 260 27.16 28.35 -13.11
C PHE A 260 27.75 27.15 -13.87
N PHE A 261 27.49 27.06 -15.18
CA PHE A 261 28.51 26.89 -16.23
C PHE A 261 27.78 26.75 -17.59
N PRO A 262 27.98 27.66 -18.56
CA PRO A 262 27.66 27.36 -19.94
C PRO A 262 28.73 26.37 -20.42
N LEU A 263 28.34 25.13 -20.69
CA LEU A 263 29.16 23.98 -21.12
C LEU A 263 29.83 23.16 -20.00
N GLY A 264 29.19 22.04 -19.63
CA GLY A 264 29.83 20.87 -19.00
C GLY A 264 28.88 20.03 -18.12
N PHE A 265 28.77 18.71 -18.38
CA PHE A 265 27.97 17.77 -17.57
C PHE A 265 28.80 17.09 -16.47
N VAL A 266 28.15 16.72 -15.36
CA VAL A 266 28.69 15.86 -14.28
C VAL A 266 27.93 14.53 -14.28
N ILE A 267 28.64 13.40 -14.26
CA ILE A 267 28.09 12.06 -14.00
C ILE A 267 28.68 11.54 -12.68
N ILE A 268 27.81 11.08 -11.78
CA ILE A 268 28.20 10.39 -10.54
C ILE A 268 27.83 8.92 -10.68
N GLY A 269 28.82 8.04 -10.60
CA GLY A 269 28.63 6.59 -10.50
C GLY A 269 29.26 6.07 -9.22
N ALA A 270 28.49 5.40 -8.37
CA ALA A 270 28.99 4.74 -7.16
C ALA A 270 29.10 3.22 -7.39
N SER A 271 30.28 2.66 -7.13
CA SER A 271 30.42 1.23 -6.79
C SER A 271 31.45 1.05 -5.69
N LEU A 272 31.22 0.02 -4.88
CA LEU A 272 31.61 -0.11 -3.48
C LEU A 272 33.13 -0.08 -3.25
N ASN A 273 33.58 1.02 -2.63
CA ASN A 273 34.60 1.15 -1.58
C ASN A 273 35.59 2.32 -1.73
N LEU A 274 35.47 3.16 -2.78
CA LEU A 274 36.21 4.42 -2.90
C LEU A 274 35.42 5.44 -3.73
N LEU A 275 35.35 6.69 -3.26
CA LEU A 275 34.88 7.81 -4.06
C LEU A 275 35.89 8.04 -5.21
N ARG A 276 35.49 7.76 -6.47
CA ARG A 276 36.27 8.15 -7.66
C ARG A 276 35.44 9.10 -8.51
N ILE A 277 35.89 10.35 -8.59
CA ILE A 277 35.38 11.35 -9.52
C ILE A 277 36.19 11.20 -10.82
N ILE A 278 35.54 10.88 -11.94
CA ILE A 278 36.17 10.87 -13.27
C ILE A 278 35.62 12.05 -14.07
N LEU A 279 36.49 13.03 -14.36
CA LEU A 279 36.23 14.13 -15.30
C LEU A 279 36.73 13.73 -16.69
N LEU A 280 35.82 13.53 -17.65
CA LEU A 280 36.18 13.30 -19.05
C LEU A 280 35.96 14.57 -19.88
N ARG A 281 37.05 15.10 -20.44
CA ARG A 281 37.05 16.14 -21.46
C ARG A 281 37.16 15.49 -22.83
N ILE A 282 36.08 15.44 -23.61
CA ILE A 282 36.18 15.12 -25.04
C ILE A 282 36.40 16.44 -25.79
N ARG A 283 37.60 16.62 -26.35
CA ARG A 283 37.84 17.62 -27.39
C ARG A 283 37.44 17.00 -28.73
N ARG A 284 36.44 17.56 -29.40
CA ARG A 284 36.48 17.87 -30.84
C ARG A 284 35.67 19.12 -31.09
#